data_AF-X1ENF4-F1
#
_entry.id   AF-X1ENF4-F1
#
_cell.length_a   1.000
_cell.length_b   1.000
_cell.length_c   1.000
_cell.angle_alpha   90.00
_cell.angle_beta   90.00
_cell.angle_gamma   90.00
#
_symmetry.space_group_name_H-M   'P 1'
#
loop_
_entity.id
_entity.type
_entity.pdbx_description
1 polymer ?
#
loop_
_entity_poly.entity_id
_entity_poly.type
_entity_poly.pdbx_seq_one_letter_code
_entity_poly.pdbx_strand_id
1 'polypeptide(L)'
;IIEPAVRIPSVIRSKGGPRATVYRIPDADIDQINAASNLHRKLLSPKYRIAEELAQILLDDYITPRHVTEITYREILVFVKQKKVRERVDVAELVAQNLQHQKGIKVWR
;
A
#
# COMPACT_ATOMS: atom_id res chain seq x y z
N ILE A 1 0.53 -25.44 -9.80
CA ILE A 1 1.77 -25.14 -10.56
C ILE A 1 1.85 -23.62 -10.70
N ILE A 2 3.01 -23.00 -10.46
CA ILE A 2 3.21 -21.55 -10.65
C ILE A 2 4.20 -21.33 -11.79
N GLU A 3 3.95 -20.33 -12.63
CA GLU A 3 4.75 -20.04 -13.82
C GLU A 3 5.14 -18.55 -13.90
N PRO A 4 6.27 -18.20 -14.52
CA PRO A 4 6.68 -16.80 -14.67
C PRO A 4 5.75 -16.08 -15.65
N ALA A 5 5.20 -14.94 -15.23
CA ALA A 5 4.30 -14.13 -16.05
C ALA A 5 5.02 -12.97 -16.73
N VAL A 6 5.64 -12.10 -15.93
CA VAL A 6 6.25 -10.85 -16.41
C VAL A 6 7.52 -10.56 -15.64
N ARG A 7 8.58 -10.18 -16.36
CA ARG A 7 9.83 -9.69 -15.77
C ARG A 7 9.81 -8.17 -15.69
N ILE A 8 9.94 -7.62 -14.48
CA ILE A 8 9.80 -6.18 -14.24
C ILE A 8 11.01 -5.44 -14.85
N PRO A 9 10.81 -4.36 -15.62
CA PRO A 9 11.91 -3.59 -16.20
C PRO A 9 12.75 -2.91 -15.11
N SER A 10 14.04 -2.71 -15.41
CA SER A 10 14.96 -1.98 -14.54
C SER A 10 14.53 -0.52 -14.40
N VAL A 11 14.60 0.01 -13.18
CA VAL A 11 14.50 1.45 -12.94
C VAL A 11 15.76 2.14 -13.48
N ILE A 12 15.63 3.39 -13.96
CA ILE A 12 16.68 4.20 -14.64
C ILE A 12 17.99 4.33 -13.83
N ARG A 13 17.97 4.08 -12.51
CA ARG A 13 19.14 4.17 -11.61
C ARG A 13 19.39 2.88 -10.79
N SER A 14 19.09 1.71 -11.34
CA SER A 14 19.33 0.45 -10.63
C SER A 14 20.84 0.10 -10.62
N LYS A 15 21.35 -0.39 -9.48
CA LYS A 15 22.77 -0.79 -9.31
C LYS A 15 23.12 -2.17 -9.93
N GLY A 16 22.32 -2.66 -10.90
CA GLY A 16 22.64 -3.89 -11.64
C GLY A 16 22.30 -5.22 -10.95
N GLY A 17 21.27 -5.26 -10.11
CA GLY A 17 20.79 -6.51 -9.47
C GLY A 17 19.82 -7.34 -10.35
N PRO A 18 19.51 -8.59 -9.93
CA PRO A 18 18.51 -9.42 -10.60
C PRO A 18 17.15 -8.71 -10.66
N ARG A 19 16.51 -8.74 -11.83
CA ARG A 19 15.19 -8.16 -12.02
C ARG A 19 14.13 -9.02 -11.33
N ALA A 20 13.20 -8.38 -10.64
CA ALA A 20 12.04 -9.06 -10.08
C ALA A 20 11.17 -9.68 -11.18
N THR A 21 10.67 -10.88 -10.92
CA THR A 21 9.76 -11.61 -11.81
C THR A 21 8.44 -11.80 -11.07
N VAL A 22 7.34 -11.43 -11.71
CA VAL A 22 6.00 -11.75 -11.25
C VAL A 22 5.68 -13.17 -11.71
N TYR A 23 5.33 -14.03 -10.74
CA TYR A 23 4.86 -15.38 -11.01
C TYR A 23 3.33 -15.40 -10.91
N ARG A 24 2.70 -16.30 -11.67
CA ARG A 24 1.25 -16.45 -11.71
C ARG A 24 0.82 -17.91 -11.58
N ILE A 25 -0.42 -18.10 -11.18
CA ILE A 25 -1.15 -19.36 -11.36
C ILE A 25 -1.79 -19.38 -12.76
N PRO A 26 -2.12 -20.56 -13.32
CA PRO A 26 -2.65 -20.67 -14.68
C PRO A 26 -3.92 -19.83 -14.92
N ASP A 27 -4.77 -19.74 -13.90
CA ASP A 27 -6.06 -19.03 -13.95
C ASP A 27 -5.94 -17.53 -13.62
N ALA A 28 -4.72 -17.02 -13.43
CA ALA A 28 -4.52 -15.62 -13.10
C ALA A 28 -4.74 -14.72 -14.33
N ASP A 29 -5.55 -13.70 -14.12
CA ASP A 29 -5.86 -12.72 -15.15
C ASP A 29 -4.75 -11.68 -15.34
N ILE A 30 -4.72 -11.07 -16.53
CA ILE A 30 -3.76 -10.03 -16.90
C ILE A 30 -3.86 -8.83 -15.95
N ASP A 31 -5.06 -8.47 -15.51
CA ASP A 31 -5.25 -7.37 -14.55
C ASP A 31 -4.62 -7.67 -13.20
N GLN A 32 -4.64 -8.93 -12.75
CA GLN A 32 -3.99 -9.35 -11.52
C GLN A 32 -2.45 -9.29 -11.64
N ILE A 33 -1.90 -9.67 -12.79
CA ILE A 33 -0.46 -9.57 -13.08
C ILE A 33 -0.02 -8.10 -13.10
N ASN A 34 -0.81 -7.22 -13.71
CA ASN A 34 -0.58 -5.78 -13.73
C ASN A 34 -0.69 -5.17 -12.33
N ALA A 35 -1.68 -5.59 -11.54
CA ALA A 35 -1.85 -5.16 -10.16
C ALA A 35 -0.63 -5.53 -9.30
N ALA A 36 -0.12 -6.77 -9.43
CA ALA A 36 1.08 -7.23 -8.73
C ALA A 36 2.33 -6.43 -9.14
N SER A 37 2.50 -6.17 -10.43
CA SER A 37 3.60 -5.34 -10.95
C SER A 37 3.55 -3.91 -10.40
N ASN A 38 2.36 -3.32 -10.36
CA ASN A 38 2.12 -2.00 -9.79
C ASN A 38 2.37 -1.97 -8.28
N LEU A 39 1.94 -3.00 -7.56
CA LEU A 39 2.17 -3.14 -6.12
C LEU A 39 3.66 -3.20 -5.81
N HIS A 40 4.43 -4.02 -6.55
CA HIS A 40 5.89 -4.05 -6.41
C HIS A 40 6.50 -2.66 -6.57
N ARG A 41 6.12 -1.92 -7.62
CA ARG A 41 6.62 -0.56 -7.85
C ARG A 41 6.26 0.40 -6.72
N LYS A 42 5.05 0.32 -6.16
CA LYS A 42 4.63 1.13 -5.00
C LYS A 42 5.49 0.82 -3.78
N LEU A 43 5.69 -0.46 -3.48
CA LEU A 43 6.49 -0.92 -2.32
C LEU A 43 7.98 -0.52 -2.40
N LEU A 44 8.51 -0.22 -3.58
CA LEU A 44 9.86 0.36 -3.70
C LEU A 44 9.96 1.75 -3.04
N SER A 45 8.86 2.50 -2.94
CA SER A 45 8.84 3.81 -2.31
C SER A 45 8.74 3.69 -0.78
N PRO A 46 9.66 4.30 -0.01
CA PRO A 46 9.57 4.34 1.45
C PRO A 46 8.26 4.95 1.95
N LYS A 47 7.72 5.96 1.26
CA LYS A 47 6.46 6.63 1.65
C LYS A 47 5.28 5.65 1.64
N TYR A 48 5.19 4.84 0.59
CA TYR A 48 4.13 3.85 0.43
C TYR A 48 4.24 2.75 1.48
N ARG A 49 5.45 2.25 1.75
CA ARG A 49 5.66 1.25 2.80
C ARG A 49 5.23 1.76 4.18
N ILE A 50 5.65 2.98 4.53
CA ILE A 50 5.24 3.60 5.80
C ILE A 50 3.72 3.80 5.84
N ALA A 51 3.10 4.24 4.74
CA ALA A 51 1.66 4.44 4.70
C ALA A 51 0.87 3.13 4.86
N GLU A 52 1.35 2.03 4.27
CA GLU A 52 0.72 0.71 4.40
C GLU A 52 0.85 0.16 5.82
N GLU A 53 2.03 0.28 6.42
CA GLU A 53 2.26 -0.07 7.83
C GLU A 53 1.35 0.73 8.77
N LEU A 54 1.26 2.06 8.57
CA LEU A 54 0.40 2.91 9.38
C LEU A 54 -1.09 2.62 9.18
N ALA A 55 -1.51 2.29 7.95
CA ALA A 55 -2.88 1.88 7.69
C ALA A 55 -3.23 0.58 8.43
N GLN A 56 -2.31 -0.39 8.43
CA GLN A 56 -2.49 -1.65 9.15
C GLN A 56 -2.54 -1.43 10.67
N ILE A 57 -1.62 -0.65 11.23
CA ILE A 57 -1.64 -0.30 12.67
C ILE A 57 -2.96 0.41 13.04
N LEU A 58 -3.42 1.36 12.22
CA LEU A 58 -4.68 2.05 12.49
C LEU A 58 -5.87 1.08 12.43
N LEU A 59 -5.83 0.11 11.53
CA LEU A 59 -6.86 -0.91 11.42
C LEU A 59 -6.89 -1.83 12.64
N ASP A 60 -5.72 -2.24 13.13
CA ASP A 60 -5.58 -3.18 14.24
C ASP A 60 -5.82 -2.51 15.60
N ASP A 61 -5.31 -1.30 15.81
CA ASP A 61 -5.37 -0.61 17.11
C ASP A 61 -6.66 0.22 17.30
N TYR A 62 -7.23 0.72 16.19
CA TYR A 62 -8.36 1.65 16.25
C TYR A 62 -9.67 1.06 15.74
N ILE A 63 -9.67 0.63 14.48
CA ILE A 63 -10.87 0.31 13.72
C ILE A 63 -11.47 -1.03 14.16
N THR A 64 -10.67 -2.10 14.14
CA THR A 64 -11.10 -3.46 14.46
C THR A 64 -11.62 -3.59 15.89
N PRO A 65 -10.91 -3.08 16.93
CA PRO A 65 -11.38 -3.20 18.31
C PRO A 65 -12.67 -2.40 18.57
N ARG A 66 -12.84 -1.27 17.89
CA ARG A 66 -14.01 -0.38 18.06
C ARG A 66 -15.15 -0.71 17.10
N HIS A 67 -14.98 -1.67 16.19
CA HIS A 67 -15.94 -2.03 15.14
C HIS A 67 -16.41 -0.81 14.32
N VAL A 68 -15.49 0.12 14.07
CA VAL A 68 -15.78 1.35 13.33
C VAL A 68 -15.55 1.09 11.85
N THR A 69 -16.44 1.57 10.99
CA THR A 69 -16.31 1.45 9.52
C THR A 69 -15.99 2.77 8.83
N GLU A 70 -15.94 3.86 9.59
CA GLU A 70 -15.74 5.21 9.09
C GLU A 70 -14.68 5.97 9.90
N ILE A 71 -13.82 6.74 9.23
CA ILE A 71 -12.78 7.55 9.88
C ILE A 71 -12.64 8.90 9.17
N THR A 72 -12.35 9.96 9.91
CA THR A 72 -12.09 11.28 9.30
C THR A 72 -10.62 11.44 8.90
N TYR A 73 -10.37 12.22 7.85
CA TYR A 73 -9.02 12.56 7.42
C TYR A 73 -8.23 13.28 8.52
N ARG A 74 -8.93 14.06 9.36
CA ARG A 74 -8.35 14.72 10.53
C ARG A 74 -7.81 13.73 11.56
N GLU A 75 -8.55 12.64 11.84
CA GLU A 75 -8.08 11.57 12.74
C GLU A 75 -6.83 10.89 12.17
N ILE A 76 -6.82 10.59 10.87
CA ILE A 76 -5.65 10.01 10.18
C ILE A 76 -4.44 10.94 10.32
N LEU A 77 -4.62 12.25 10.08
CA LEU A 77 -3.54 13.24 10.23
C LEU A 77 -3.00 13.31 11.66
N VAL A 78 -3.87 13.26 12.68
CA VAL A 78 -3.47 13.24 14.09
C VAL A 78 -2.65 11.99 14.38
N PHE A 79 -3.10 10.82 13.91
CA PHE A 79 -2.38 9.55 14.06
C PHE A 79 -0.99 9.58 13.40
N VAL A 80 -0.91 10.02 12.13
CA VAL A 80 0.38 10.12 11.41
C VAL A 80 1.32 11.12 12.10
N LYS A 81 0.78 12.23 12.63
CA LYS A 81 1.56 13.23 13.39
C LYS A 81 2.18 12.61 14.66
N GLN A 82 1.45 11.76 15.37
CA GLN A 82 1.95 11.09 16.58
C GLN A 82 3.10 10.13 16.27
N LYS A 83 3.09 9.50 15.09
CA LYS A 83 4.14 8.57 14.64
C LYS A 83 5.42 9.25 14.11
N LYS A 84 5.52 10.58 14.24
CA LYS A 84 6.71 11.40 13.89
C LYS A 84 7.24 11.21 12.46
N VAL A 85 6.36 10.87 11.52
CA VAL A 85 6.73 10.77 10.10
C VAL A 85 7.07 12.16 9.55
N ARG A 86 8.04 12.24 8.63
CA ARG A 86 8.51 13.50 8.02
C ARG A 86 7.49 14.07 7.03
N GLU A 87 6.99 13.25 6.11
CA GLU A 87 6.10 13.64 5.02
C GLU A 87 4.63 13.36 5.38
N ARG A 88 4.17 14.02 6.45
CA ARG A 88 2.91 13.68 7.12
C ARG A 88 1.69 13.75 6.21
N VAL A 89 1.60 14.79 5.37
CA VAL A 89 0.44 15.02 4.50
C VAL A 89 0.37 13.97 3.41
N ASP A 90 1.47 13.74 2.70
CA ASP A 90 1.58 12.70 1.67
C ASP A 90 1.25 11.31 2.23
N VAL A 91 1.81 10.98 3.41
CA VAL A 91 1.59 9.69 4.04
C VAL A 91 0.15 9.55 4.53
N ALA A 92 -0.44 10.60 5.11
CA ALA A 92 -1.85 10.57 5.53
C ALA A 92 -2.80 10.38 4.34
N GLU A 93 -2.51 11.01 3.20
CA GLU A 93 -3.27 10.81 1.97
C GLU A 93 -3.15 9.37 1.46
N LEU A 94 -1.94 8.78 1.47
CA LEU A 94 -1.73 7.39 1.11
C LEU A 94 -2.42 6.41 2.08
N VAL A 95 -2.41 6.70 3.39
CA VAL A 95 -3.13 5.91 4.41
C VAL A 95 -4.64 5.94 4.12
N ALA A 96 -5.20 7.13 3.86
CA ALA A 96 -6.62 7.28 3.53
C ALA A 96 -7.00 6.46 2.30
N GLN A 97 -6.20 6.54 1.23
CA GLN A 97 -6.42 5.75 0.00
C GLN A 97 -6.34 4.25 0.26
N ASN A 98 -5.38 3.79 1.07
CA ASN A 98 -5.26 2.37 1.42
C ASN A 98 -6.49 1.87 2.22
N LEU A 99 -6.92 2.63 3.23
CA LEU A 99 -8.08 2.29 4.05
C LEU A 99 -9.36 2.22 3.21
N GLN A 100 -9.56 3.20 2.32
CA GLN A 100 -10.75 3.26 1.47
C GLN A 100 -10.77 2.19 0.38
N HIS A 101 -9.67 1.99 -0.34
CA HIS A 101 -9.66 1.11 -1.51
C HIS A 101 -9.39 -0.35 -1.18
N GLN A 102 -8.59 -0.64 -0.15
CA GLN A 102 -8.14 -2.01 0.13
C GLN A 102 -8.84 -2.64 1.33
N LYS A 103 -9.33 -1.82 2.27
CA LYS A 103 -9.89 -2.30 3.55
C LYS A 103 -11.37 -1.99 3.70
N GLY A 104 -11.98 -1.29 2.74
CA GLY A 104 -13.41 -0.97 2.75
C GLY A 104 -13.83 0.02 3.84
N ILE A 105 -12.89 0.77 4.41
CA ILE A 105 -13.16 1.76 5.46
C ILE A 105 -13.48 3.10 4.81
N LYS A 106 -14.61 3.71 5.17
CA LYS A 106 -15.01 4.99 4.61
C LYS A 106 -14.19 6.11 5.22
N VAL A 107 -13.53 6.92 4.38
CA VAL A 107 -12.78 8.08 4.84
C VAL A 107 -13.56 9.36 4.55
N TRP A 108 -13.90 10.11 5.60
CA TRP A 108 -14.54 11.43 5.50
C TRP A 108 -13.47 12.53 5.39
N ARG A 109 -13.63 13.46 4.46
CA ARG A 109 -12.69 14.59 4.28
C ARG A 109 -13.11 15.83 5.07
#